data_AF-A0A0K8P596-F1
#
_entry.id   AF-A0A0K8P596-F1
#
_cell.length_a   1.000
_cell.length_b   1.000
_cell.length_c   1.000
_cell.angle_alpha   90.00
_cell.angle_beta   90.00
_cell.angle_gamma   90.00
#
_symmetry.space_group_name_H-M   'P 1'
#
loop_
_entity.id
_entity.type
_entity.pdbx_description
1 polymer ?
#
loop_
_entity_poly.entity_id
_entity_poly.type
_entity_poly.pdbx_seq_one_letter_code
_entity_poly.pdbx_strand_id
1 'polypeptide(L)'
;MVAGVCGTAFRLVDAEAAHVLRRYGARIARSCATSRAVLHALDLCRRGRAVCLEGPDGVVIASLEVDPGNRCALHILLAASEGRPGAFRRAEPDIAAIAADIGAAEIRFDTDRPGWVRLLGPQWHRRGDTFFRSI
;
A
#
# COMPACT_ATOMS: atom_id res chain seq x y z
N MET A 1 0.00 1.06 -20.93
CA MET A 1 -0.45 -0.34 -20.82
C MET A 1 -0.90 -0.56 -19.38
N VAL A 2 -2.08 -1.10 -19.13
CA VAL A 2 -2.58 -1.37 -17.77
C VAL A 2 -2.54 -2.88 -17.60
N ALA A 3 -1.73 -3.37 -16.66
CA ALA A 3 -1.60 -4.81 -16.39
C ALA A 3 -2.43 -5.15 -15.14
N GLY A 4 -3.40 -6.05 -15.28
CA GLY A 4 -4.14 -6.57 -14.12
C GLY A 4 -3.24 -7.49 -13.27
N VAL A 5 -3.45 -7.50 -11.96
CA VAL A 5 -2.82 -8.47 -11.06
C VAL A 5 -3.76 -9.66 -10.93
N CYS A 6 -3.30 -10.83 -11.41
CA CYS A 6 -4.13 -12.03 -11.48
C CYS A 6 -4.76 -12.37 -10.12
N GLY A 7 -6.04 -12.76 -10.14
CA GLY A 7 -6.76 -13.15 -8.92
C GLY A 7 -7.17 -11.99 -8.01
N THR A 8 -6.93 -10.73 -8.38
CA THR A 8 -7.29 -9.56 -7.57
C THR A 8 -8.02 -8.50 -8.39
N ALA A 9 -8.66 -7.53 -7.71
CA ALA A 9 -9.24 -6.37 -8.37
C ALA A 9 -8.21 -5.26 -8.67
N PHE A 10 -6.93 -5.49 -8.36
CA PHE A 10 -5.87 -4.51 -8.57
C PHE A 10 -5.30 -4.55 -9.99
N ARG A 11 -4.85 -3.38 -10.43
CA ARG A 11 -4.07 -3.21 -11.66
C ARG A 11 -2.83 -2.36 -11.39
N LEU A 12 -1.76 -2.70 -12.09
CA LEU A 12 -0.56 -1.89 -12.14
C LEU A 12 -0.85 -0.62 -12.95
N VAL A 13 -0.57 0.52 -12.33
CA VAL A 13 -0.66 1.84 -12.94
C VAL A 13 0.65 2.59 -12.74
N ASP A 14 0.90 3.58 -13.58
CA ASP A 14 1.93 4.56 -13.30
C ASP A 14 1.45 5.48 -12.16
N ALA A 15 2.25 5.60 -11.10
CA ALA A 15 1.95 6.44 -9.94
C ALA A 15 1.77 7.92 -10.30
N GLU A 16 2.43 8.37 -11.36
CA GLU A 16 2.39 9.75 -11.86
C GLU A 16 1.39 9.93 -13.00
N ALA A 17 0.64 8.89 -13.36
CA ALA A 17 -0.40 9.00 -14.37
C ALA A 17 -1.44 10.08 -13.96
N ALA A 18 -1.83 10.91 -14.92
CA ALA A 18 -2.72 12.05 -14.68
C ALA A 18 -4.03 11.65 -13.98
N HIS A 19 -4.58 10.46 -14.26
CA HIS A 19 -5.79 9.98 -13.59
C HIS A 19 -5.58 9.66 -12.10
N VAL A 20 -4.43 9.07 -11.73
CA VAL A 20 -4.07 8.78 -10.34
C VAL A 20 -3.92 10.08 -9.56
N LEU A 21 -3.15 11.03 -10.11
CA LEU A 21 -2.95 12.34 -9.48
C LEU A 21 -4.25 13.12 -9.34
N ARG A 22 -5.10 13.13 -10.38
CA ARG A 22 -6.41 13.81 -10.33
C ARG A 22 -7.35 13.20 -9.30
N ARG A 23 -7.40 11.86 -9.22
CA ARG A 23 -8.36 11.14 -8.37
C ARG A 23 -7.91 11.06 -6.91
N TYR A 24 -6.62 10.85 -6.68
CA TYR A 24 -6.06 10.57 -5.36
C TYR A 24 -5.09 11.64 -4.86
N GLY A 25 -4.60 12.56 -5.69
CA GLY A 25 -3.56 13.53 -5.31
C GLY A 25 -3.91 14.37 -4.08
N ALA A 26 -5.13 14.89 -3.98
CA ALA A 26 -5.58 15.63 -2.79
C ALA A 26 -5.71 14.76 -1.53
N ARG A 27 -5.87 13.44 -1.68
CA ARG A 27 -5.89 12.48 -0.55
C ARG A 27 -4.48 12.10 -0.16
N ILE A 28 -3.61 11.86 -1.14
CA ILE A 28 -2.19 11.59 -0.96
C ILE A 28 -1.52 12.76 -0.23
N ALA A 29 -1.75 13.99 -0.69
CA ALA A 29 -1.24 15.21 -0.05
C ALA A 29 -1.78 15.45 1.38
N ARG A 30 -2.96 14.90 1.69
CA ARG A 30 -3.56 14.95 3.05
C ARG A 30 -3.27 13.71 3.88
N SER A 31 -2.70 12.66 3.27
CA SER A 31 -2.26 11.50 4.01
C SER A 31 -1.10 12.01 4.85
N CYS A 32 -1.06 11.67 6.14
CA CYS A 32 -0.05 12.18 7.06
C CYS A 32 1.38 11.68 6.74
N ALA A 33 1.55 10.96 5.63
CA ALA A 33 2.84 10.85 4.97
C ALA A 33 3.38 12.27 4.73
N THR A 34 4.46 12.60 5.42
CA THR A 34 5.21 13.84 5.15
C THR A 34 5.42 13.98 3.64
N SER A 35 5.51 15.21 3.11
CA SER A 35 5.81 15.42 1.68
C SER A 35 7.03 14.60 1.23
N ARG A 36 7.97 14.37 2.15
CA ARG A 36 9.12 13.46 1.98
C ARG A 36 8.73 11.99 1.76
N ALA A 37 7.79 11.43 2.53
CA ALA A 37 7.33 10.06 2.35
C ALA A 37 6.60 9.85 1.01
N VAL A 38 5.78 10.82 0.58
CA VAL A 38 5.15 10.78 -0.75
C VAL A 38 6.22 10.84 -1.86
N LEU A 39 7.16 11.78 -1.78
CA LEU A 39 8.26 11.89 -2.74
C LEU A 39 9.14 10.64 -2.76
N HIS A 40 9.37 10.02 -1.60
CA HIS A 40 10.15 8.79 -1.49
C HIS A 40 9.44 7.61 -2.18
N ALA A 41 8.13 7.44 -1.94
CA ALA A 41 7.35 6.40 -2.61
C ALA A 41 7.35 6.57 -4.14
N LEU A 42 7.21 7.80 -4.63
CA LEU A 42 7.30 8.11 -6.06
C LEU A 42 8.70 7.85 -6.64
N ASP A 43 9.78 8.23 -5.94
CA ASP A 43 11.16 7.94 -6.34
C ASP A 43 11.41 6.42 -6.44
N LEU A 44 10.89 5.63 -5.50
CA LEU A 44 10.97 4.17 -5.57
C LEU A 44 10.23 3.59 -6.77
N CYS A 45 9.06 4.11 -7.12
CA CYS A 45 8.36 3.74 -8.35
C CYS A 45 9.19 4.03 -9.60
N ARG A 46 9.77 5.24 -9.71
CA ARG A 46 10.62 5.63 -10.86
C ARG A 46 11.84 4.74 -11.02
N ARG A 47 12.39 4.23 -9.91
CA ARG A 47 13.53 3.30 -9.90
C ARG A 47 13.14 1.83 -10.09
N GLY A 48 11.85 1.53 -10.28
CA GLY A 48 11.35 0.15 -10.39
C GLY A 48 11.46 -0.65 -9.09
N ARG A 49 11.58 0.03 -7.94
CA ARG A 49 11.69 -0.59 -6.60
C ARG A 49 10.35 -0.63 -5.85
N ALA A 50 9.34 0.07 -6.35
CA ALA A 50 7.98 0.01 -5.86
C ALA A 50 7.01 -0.04 -7.04
N VAL A 51 5.80 -0.54 -6.78
CA VAL A 51 4.71 -0.59 -7.74
C VAL A 51 3.51 0.18 -7.22
N CYS A 52 2.79 0.81 -8.13
CA CYS A 52 1.53 1.48 -7.84
C CYS A 52 0.37 0.58 -8.31
N LEU A 53 -0.49 0.23 -7.36
CA LEU A 53 -1.60 -0.68 -7.51
C LEU A 53 -2.90 0.12 -7.32
N GLU A 54 -3.71 0.21 -8.37
CA GLU A 54 -5.03 0.82 -8.30
C GLU A 54 -6.10 -0.28 -8.22
N GLY A 55 -6.95 -0.20 -7.21
CA GLY A 55 -8.09 -1.09 -7.00
C GLY A 55 -9.42 -0.30 -6.96
N PRO A 56 -10.56 -0.98 -6.73
CA PRO A 56 -11.88 -0.37 -6.78
C PRO A 56 -12.11 0.76 -5.77
N ASP A 57 -11.37 0.75 -4.66
CA ASP A 57 -11.56 1.65 -3.53
C ASP A 57 -10.45 2.69 -3.37
N GLY A 58 -9.37 2.59 -4.15
CA GLY A 58 -8.20 3.45 -3.97
C GLY A 58 -6.93 2.96 -4.64
N VAL A 59 -5.83 3.57 -4.25
CA VAL A 59 -4.48 3.28 -4.73
C VAL A 59 -3.55 2.94 -3.57
N VAL A 60 -2.63 2.02 -3.81
CA VAL A 60 -1.58 1.58 -2.89
C VAL A 60 -0.25 1.63 -3.63
N ILE A 61 0.78 2.22 -3.02
CA ILE A 61 2.16 2.07 -3.47
C ILE A 61 2.84 1.08 -2.53
N ALA A 62 3.38 0.01 -3.10
CA ALA A 62 4.01 -1.05 -2.34
C ALA A 62 5.41 -1.40 -2.86
N SER A 63 6.30 -1.74 -1.94
CA SER A 63 7.65 -2.21 -2.19
C SER A 63 7.82 -3.61 -1.60
N LEU A 64 8.64 -4.44 -2.24
CA LEU A 64 9.10 -5.68 -1.62
C LEU A 64 10.39 -5.37 -0.86
N GLU A 65 10.43 -5.67 0.43
CA GLU A 65 11.59 -5.44 1.29
C GLU A 65 12.03 -6.75 1.93
N VAL A 66 13.34 -6.96 2.04
CA VAL A 66 13.90 -8.15 2.69
C VAL A 66 14.47 -7.72 4.03
N ASP A 67 14.01 -8.34 5.12
CA ASP A 67 14.54 -8.09 6.45
C ASP A 67 15.93 -8.77 6.65
N PRO A 68 16.71 -8.40 7.68
CA PRO A 68 18.01 -9.03 7.95
C PRO A 68 17.94 -10.55 8.22
N GLY A 69 16.76 -11.09 8.50
CA GLY A 69 16.50 -12.53 8.64
C GLY A 69 16.13 -13.21 7.33
N ASN A 70 16.31 -12.53 6.19
CA ASN A 70 15.96 -13.01 4.85
C ASN A 70 14.46 -13.29 4.66
N ARG A 71 13.60 -12.61 5.42
CA ARG A 71 12.15 -12.65 5.23
C ARG A 71 11.70 -11.50 4.36
N CYS A 72 10.92 -11.82 3.33
CA CYS A 72 10.30 -10.84 2.46
C CYS A 72 9.06 -10.23 3.13
N ALA A 73 8.92 -8.92 3.03
CA ALA A 73 7.77 -8.15 3.49
C ALA A 73 7.23 -7.31 2.33
N LEU A 74 5.91 -7.35 2.13
CA LEU A 74 5.22 -6.38 1.28
C LEU A 74 5.02 -5.09 2.09
N HIS A 75 5.85 -4.09 1.85
CA HIS A 75 5.76 -2.80 2.52
C HIS A 75 4.85 -1.86 1.74
N ILE A 76 3.70 -1.50 2.32
CA ILE A 76 2.83 -0.45 1.81
C ILE A 76 3.40 0.90 2.24
N LEU A 77 4.01 1.61 1.29
CA LEU A 77 4.61 2.92 1.49
C LEU A 77 3.56 4.02 1.53
N LEU A 78 2.47 3.82 0.78
CA LEU A 78 1.40 4.78 0.67
C LEU A 78 0.07 4.10 0.36
N ALA A 79 -1.01 4.53 1.00
CA ALA A 79 -2.36 4.10 0.65
C ALA A 79 -3.32 5.30 0.68
N ALA A 80 -4.13 5.44 -0.37
CA ALA A 80 -5.14 6.48 -0.46
C ALA A 80 -6.44 5.91 -1.02
N SER A 81 -7.55 6.11 -0.30
CA SER A 81 -8.88 5.70 -0.74
C SER A 81 -9.68 6.87 -1.31
N GLU A 82 -10.83 6.55 -1.91
CA GLU A 82 -11.87 7.50 -2.31
C GLU A 82 -12.77 7.92 -1.15
N GLY A 83 -12.53 7.40 0.06
CA GLY A 83 -13.13 7.90 1.31
C GLY A 83 -14.42 7.23 1.66
N ARG A 84 -14.73 6.15 0.96
CA ARG A 84 -15.71 5.18 1.41
C ARG A 84 -15.17 4.52 2.69
N PRO A 85 -15.91 4.55 3.81
CA PRO A 85 -15.53 3.83 5.01
C PRO A 85 -15.24 2.35 4.71
N GLY A 86 -14.24 1.78 5.39
CA GLY A 86 -13.85 0.38 5.21
C GLY A 86 -13.10 0.06 3.91
N ALA A 87 -12.64 1.05 3.14
CA ALA A 87 -11.88 0.85 1.90
C ALA A 87 -10.69 -0.11 2.08
N PHE A 88 -9.89 0.07 3.13
CA PHE A 88 -8.77 -0.83 3.40
C PHE A 88 -9.22 -2.26 3.67
N ARG A 89 -10.27 -2.46 4.49
CA ARG A 89 -10.80 -3.78 4.81
C ARG A 89 -11.28 -4.55 3.58
N ARG A 90 -11.82 -3.86 2.58
CA ARG A 90 -12.23 -4.47 1.30
C ARG A 90 -11.04 -4.79 0.40
N ALA A 91 -10.00 -3.96 0.42
CA ALA A 91 -8.78 -4.18 -0.34
C ALA A 91 -7.85 -5.23 0.31
N GLU A 92 -7.97 -5.46 1.62
CA GLU A 92 -7.06 -6.29 2.40
C GLU A 92 -6.92 -7.73 1.89
N PRO A 93 -7.99 -8.46 1.51
CA PRO A 93 -7.86 -9.81 0.95
C PRO A 93 -7.02 -9.85 -0.32
N ASP A 94 -7.23 -8.88 -1.21
CA ASP A 94 -6.48 -8.78 -2.46
C ASP A 94 -5.00 -8.42 -2.19
N ILE A 95 -4.72 -7.51 -1.26
CA ILE A 95 -3.34 -7.18 -0.86
C ILE A 95 -2.64 -8.42 -0.27
N ALA A 96 -3.36 -9.22 0.53
CA ALA A 96 -2.84 -10.47 1.06
C ALA A 96 -2.57 -11.52 -0.03
N ALA A 97 -3.44 -11.61 -1.04
CA ALA A 97 -3.19 -12.48 -2.20
C ALA A 97 -1.94 -12.03 -2.96
N ILE A 98 -1.77 -10.73 -3.21
CA ILE A 98 -0.55 -10.19 -3.84
C ILE A 98 0.69 -10.51 -3.03
N ALA A 99 0.63 -10.33 -1.71
CA ALA A 99 1.74 -10.63 -0.81
C ALA A 99 2.11 -12.13 -0.85
N ALA A 100 1.12 -13.02 -0.84
CA ALA A 100 1.34 -14.46 -0.95
C ALA A 100 1.98 -14.84 -2.30
N ASP A 101 1.47 -14.29 -3.40
CA ASP A 101 1.96 -14.59 -4.76
C ASP A 101 3.41 -14.16 -4.97
N ILE A 102 3.85 -13.07 -4.34
CA ILE A 102 5.25 -12.62 -4.40
C ILE A 102 6.15 -13.26 -3.33
N GLY A 103 5.61 -14.19 -2.53
CA GLY A 103 6.35 -14.89 -1.47
C GLY A 103 6.70 -14.01 -0.26
N ALA A 104 5.93 -12.96 0.01
CA ALA A 104 6.09 -12.17 1.23
C ALA A 104 5.56 -12.94 2.44
N ALA A 105 6.33 -12.94 3.53
CA ALA A 105 5.95 -13.53 4.81
C ALA A 105 5.03 -12.61 5.62
N GLU A 106 5.07 -11.31 5.34
CA GLU A 106 4.24 -10.31 6.02
C GLU A 106 3.85 -9.15 5.09
N ILE A 107 2.77 -8.48 5.44
CA ILE A 107 2.46 -7.12 4.97
C ILE A 107 2.80 -6.16 6.10
N ARG A 108 3.41 -5.04 5.77
CA ARG A 108 3.66 -3.97 6.74
C ARG A 108 3.37 -2.59 6.20
N PHE A 109 3.11 -1.64 7.09
CA PHE A 109 3.11 -0.23 6.76
C PHE A 109 3.37 0.63 7.98
N ASP A 110 4.03 1.76 7.74
CA ASP A 110 4.28 2.78 8.74
C ASP A 110 3.20 3.85 8.69
N THR A 111 2.65 4.22 9.84
CA THR A 111 1.72 5.34 9.92
C THR A 111 1.76 6.02 11.28
N ASP A 112 1.76 7.35 11.25
CA ASP A 112 1.58 8.22 12.40
C ASP A 112 0.09 8.50 12.69
N ARG A 113 -0.84 7.98 11.86
CA ARG A 113 -2.28 8.24 12.01
C ARG A 113 -2.91 7.34 13.08
N PRO A 114 -3.48 7.91 14.16
CA PRO A 114 -4.09 7.13 15.24
C PRO A 114 -5.30 6.30 14.77
N GLY A 115 -5.98 6.74 13.71
CA GLY A 115 -7.20 6.10 13.19
C GLY A 115 -6.99 4.69 12.65
N TRP A 116 -5.77 4.32 12.24
CA TRP A 116 -5.49 3.00 11.68
C TRP A 116 -5.71 1.87 12.68
N VAL A 117 -5.37 2.09 13.96
CA VAL A 117 -5.63 1.11 15.04
C VAL A 117 -7.08 0.67 15.07
N ARG A 118 -8.03 1.56 14.73
CA ARG A 118 -9.47 1.27 14.74
C ARG A 118 -9.97 0.61 13.45
N LEU A 119 -9.21 0.73 12.37
CA LEU A 119 -9.60 0.25 11.04
C LEU A 119 -9.10 -1.17 10.77
N LEU A 120 -7.94 -1.50 11.33
CA LEU A 120 -7.29 -2.79 11.19
C LEU A 120 -7.98 -3.86 12.03
N GLY A 121 -8.09 -5.06 11.47
CA GLY A 121 -8.65 -6.22 12.16
C GLY A 121 -7.67 -6.85 13.17
N PRO A 122 -8.12 -7.88 13.92
CA PRO A 122 -7.33 -8.55 14.95
C PRO A 122 -6.05 -9.24 14.42
N GLN A 123 -5.96 -9.48 13.13
CA GLN A 123 -4.79 -10.05 12.45
C GLN A 123 -3.60 -9.08 12.33
N TRP A 124 -3.80 -7.80 12.64
CA TRP A 124 -2.74 -6.79 12.60
C TRP A 124 -2.11 -6.61 13.98
N HIS A 125 -0.79 -6.60 14.00
CA HIS A 125 0.02 -6.28 15.16
C HIS A 125 0.67 -4.92 14.98
N ARG A 126 0.98 -4.25 16.08
CA ARG A 126 1.64 -2.93 16.09
C ARG A 126 2.95 -3.01 16.87
N ARG A 127 4.02 -2.46 16.31
CA ARG A 127 5.31 -2.24 16.99
C ARG A 127 5.77 -0.81 16.68
N GLY A 128 5.74 0.08 17.68
CA GLY A 128 5.98 1.50 17.44
C GLY A 128 4.93 2.09 16.51
N ASP A 129 5.35 2.69 15.41
CA ASP A 129 4.46 3.27 14.38
C ASP A 129 4.25 2.35 13.17
N THR A 130 4.77 1.13 13.25
CA THR A 130 4.64 0.11 12.21
C THR A 130 3.51 -0.86 12.55
N PHE A 131 2.66 -1.13 11.57
CA PHE A 131 1.69 -2.21 11.60
C PHE A 131 2.17 -3.35 10.71
N PHE A 132 2.01 -4.58 11.17
CA PHE A 132 2.39 -5.77 10.42
C PHE A 132 1.36 -6.89 10.61
N ARG A 133 1.21 -7.70 9.57
CA ARG A 133 0.34 -8.87 9.53
C ARG A 133 1.09 -9.99 8.78
N SER A 134 1.10 -11.19 9.34
CA SER A 134 1.63 -12.38 8.64
C SER A 134 0.69 -12.84 7.53
N ILE A 135 1.29 -13.37 6.45
CA ILE A 135 0.58 -13.98 5.32
C ILE A 135 0.31 -15.46 5.57
#